data_AF-A0A8H6STZ4-F1
#
_entry.id   AF-A0A8H6STZ4-F1
#
_cell.length_a   1.000
_cell.length_b   1.000
_cell.length_c   1.000
_cell.angle_alpha   90.00
_cell.angle_beta   90.00
_cell.angle_gamma   90.00
#
_symmetry.space_group_name_H-M   'P 1'
#
loop_
_entity.id
_entity.type
_entity.pdbx_description
1 polymer ?
#
loop_
_entity_poly.entity_id
_entity_poly.type
_entity_poly.pdbx_seq_one_letter_code
_entity_poly.pdbx_strand_id
1 'polypeptide(L)'
;MVSLIVSTFAPFPTLSLSVDADTSLDAVVDLLHHRYPALPGNVVLSTHRGLINLDASVSSLQLDGSPLVSLRLTPRVLGGKGGFGSQLRAAGGRMSSNKTSNNDSCRDLSGRRLSSIKEAKKLVEYLEAEPERVKAKAEAARAKLEALERKLGIEPPKKDGSKEAGSSKSGDPPVLAGKKHRFDDTEYLEQSQDLVDGVKNAVASALLKKKKKAKLTHPTPETPKEAPAAPKVTPVEEKPATTVAIGA
;
A
#
# COMPACT_ATOMS: atom_id res chain seq x y z
N MET A 1 17.77 31.91 51.33
CA MET A 1 17.80 30.70 50.50
C MET A 1 16.51 30.47 49.73
N VAL A 2 16.63 30.37 48.42
CA VAL A 2 15.63 30.03 47.41
C VAL A 2 16.01 28.69 46.81
N SER A 3 15.03 27.80 46.65
CA SER A 3 15.20 26.51 45.98
C SER A 3 14.94 26.66 44.48
N LEU A 4 15.96 26.38 43.68
CA LEU A 4 15.90 26.38 42.23
C LEU A 4 15.77 24.95 41.72
N ILE A 5 14.74 24.69 40.92
CA ILE A 5 14.59 23.45 40.15
C ILE A 5 14.94 23.78 38.70
N VAL A 6 15.98 23.14 38.17
CA VAL A 6 16.45 23.33 36.80
C VAL A 6 16.11 22.10 35.97
N SER A 7 15.07 22.21 35.16
CA SER A 7 14.72 21.22 34.14
C SER A 7 15.75 21.27 33.01
N THR A 8 16.51 20.19 32.85
CA THR A 8 17.52 20.06 31.79
C THR A 8 16.94 19.33 30.57
N PHE A 9 17.80 19.01 29.61
CA PHE A 9 17.46 18.29 28.38
C PHE A 9 18.12 16.91 28.40
N ALA A 10 17.54 15.96 27.67
CA ALA A 10 18.08 14.60 27.59
C ALA A 10 19.53 14.61 27.05
N PRO A 11 20.46 13.81 27.63
CA PRO A 11 20.25 12.75 28.62
C PRO A 11 20.34 13.18 30.10
N PHE A 12 20.39 14.48 30.40
CA PHE A 12 20.64 14.97 31.76
C PHE A 12 19.38 14.94 32.63
N PRO A 13 19.51 14.67 33.95
CA PRO A 13 18.39 14.73 34.89
C PRO A 13 18.08 16.18 35.30
N THR A 14 16.89 16.38 35.86
CA THR A 14 16.52 17.65 36.52
C THR A 14 17.43 17.88 37.72
N LEU A 15 17.93 19.10 37.85
CA LEU A 15 18.88 19.50 38.89
C LEU A 15 18.18 20.37 39.92
N SER A 16 18.60 20.27 41.18
CA SER A 16 18.16 21.15 42.26
C SER A 16 19.35 21.85 42.90
N LEU A 17 19.16 23.12 43.25
CA LEU A 17 20.18 23.94 43.88
C LEU A 17 19.53 24.97 44.82
N SER A 18 20.15 25.19 45.97
CA SER A 18 19.74 26.19 46.94
C SER A 18 20.70 27.36 46.87
N VAL A 19 20.15 28.55 46.59
CA VAL A 19 20.93 29.76 46.32
C VAL A 19 20.28 30.93 47.05
N ASP A 20 21.04 31.94 47.45
CA ASP A 20 20.45 33.13 48.08
C ASP A 20 19.73 34.02 47.09
N ALA A 21 18.71 34.74 47.57
CA ALA A 21 17.80 35.51 46.73
C ALA A 21 18.55 36.59 45.92
N ASP A 22 19.56 37.20 46.53
CA ASP A 22 20.35 38.28 45.92
C ASP A 22 21.37 37.79 44.88
N THR A 23 21.55 36.47 44.75
CA THR A 23 22.49 35.91 43.78
C THR A 23 22.03 36.21 42.36
N SER A 24 22.97 36.64 41.52
CA SER A 24 22.71 36.87 40.09
C SER A 24 22.52 35.54 39.35
N LEU A 25 21.72 35.56 38.29
CA LEU A 25 21.48 34.36 37.48
C LEU A 25 22.74 33.92 36.73
N ASP A 26 23.65 34.82 36.40
CA ASP A 26 24.97 34.48 35.83
C ASP A 26 25.80 33.64 36.81
N ALA A 27 25.85 34.02 38.09
CA ALA A 27 26.51 33.22 39.12
C ALA A 27 25.84 31.84 39.32
N VAL A 28 24.52 31.74 39.12
CA VAL A 28 23.80 30.45 39.12
C VAL A 28 24.24 29.57 37.93
N VAL A 29 24.48 30.16 36.76
CA VAL A 29 25.02 29.44 35.59
C VAL A 29 26.43 28.92 35.88
N ASP A 30 27.29 29.73 36.48
CA ASP A 30 28.64 29.31 36.85
C ASP A 30 28.64 28.19 37.90
N LEU A 31 27.78 28.30 38.92
CA LEU A 31 27.59 27.25 39.93
C LEU A 31 27.09 25.94 39.31
N LEU A 32 26.23 26.01 38.30
CA LEU A 32 25.76 24.84 37.57
C LEU A 32 26.89 24.18 36.79
N HIS A 33 27.74 24.95 36.09
CA HIS A 33 28.87 24.42 35.34
C HIS A 33 29.94 23.83 36.26
N HIS A 34 30.24 24.48 37.39
CA HIS A 34 31.19 23.97 38.36
C HIS A 34 30.69 22.69 39.04
N ARG A 35 29.40 22.60 39.35
CA ARG A 35 28.81 21.41 39.99
C ARG A 35 28.63 20.26 39.01
N TYR A 36 28.37 20.56 37.74
CA TYR A 36 28.07 19.58 36.70
C TYR A 36 28.90 19.85 35.43
N PRO A 37 30.19 19.47 35.43
CA PRO A 37 31.09 19.69 34.28
C PRO A 37 30.69 18.89 33.03
N ALA A 38 29.77 17.92 33.16
CA ALA A 38 29.22 17.17 32.03
C ALA A 38 28.19 17.98 31.21
N LEU A 39 27.69 19.10 31.73
CA LEU A 39 26.77 19.98 31.00
C LEU A 39 27.53 20.71 29.88
N PRO A 40 26.94 20.88 28.69
CA PRO A 40 27.56 21.66 27.63
C PRO A 40 27.58 23.15 27.99
N GLY A 41 28.69 23.83 27.68
CA GLY A 41 28.87 25.26 28.00
C GLY A 41 27.92 26.21 27.27
N ASN A 42 27.36 25.80 26.14
CA ASN A 42 26.48 26.62 25.32
C ASN A 42 25.02 26.47 25.75
N VAL A 43 24.67 26.83 26.98
CA VAL A 43 23.32 26.70 27.52
C VAL A 43 22.71 28.06 27.87
N VAL A 44 21.38 28.12 27.84
CA VAL A 44 20.60 29.30 28.24
C VAL A 44 19.61 28.88 29.31
N LEU A 45 19.58 29.63 30.41
CA LEU A 45 18.52 29.56 31.40
C LEU A 45 17.29 30.33 30.92
N SER A 46 16.13 29.74 31.14
CA SER A 46 14.83 30.33 30.83
C SER A 46 13.82 29.95 31.90
N THR A 47 12.76 30.72 32.05
CA THR A 47 11.60 30.32 32.87
C THR A 47 10.52 29.74 31.96
N HIS A 48 9.45 29.20 32.55
CA HIS A 48 8.24 28.83 31.79
C HIS A 48 7.60 30.02 31.06
N ARG A 49 7.88 31.26 31.49
CA ARG A 49 7.33 32.49 30.89
C ARG A 49 8.18 33.05 29.75
N GLY A 50 9.43 32.58 29.59
CA GLY A 50 10.30 33.00 28.50
C GLY A 50 11.75 33.21 28.92
N LEU A 51 12.45 34.03 28.14
CA LEU A 51 13.85 34.40 28.36
C LEU A 51 13.97 35.29 29.60
N ILE A 52 15.08 35.12 30.31
CA ILE A 52 15.44 35.89 31.50
C ILE A 52 16.73 36.68 31.22
N ASN A 53 16.85 37.85 31.83
CA ASN A 53 18.12 38.59 31.83
C ASN A 53 19.05 37.93 32.86
N LEU A 54 20.28 37.58 32.45
CA LEU A 54 21.25 36.92 33.33
C LEU A 54 21.75 37.84 34.46
N ASP A 55 21.65 39.15 34.26
CA ASP A 55 22.04 40.16 35.26
C ASP A 55 21.00 40.33 36.38
N ALA A 56 19.81 39.76 36.23
CA ALA A 56 18.78 39.85 37.25
C ALA A 56 19.06 38.90 38.43
N SER A 57 18.69 39.31 39.63
CA SER A 57 18.77 38.45 40.83
C SER A 57 17.66 37.41 40.85
N VAL A 58 17.91 36.29 41.54
CA VAL A 58 16.93 35.21 41.73
C VAL A 58 15.61 35.69 42.35
N SER A 59 15.65 36.71 43.21
CA SER A 59 14.46 37.36 43.80
C SER A 59 13.44 37.80 42.76
N SER A 60 13.89 38.29 41.61
CA SER A 60 13.00 38.79 40.54
C SER A 60 12.16 37.70 39.89
N LEU A 61 12.59 36.44 40.00
CA LEU A 61 11.91 35.28 39.44
C LEU A 61 10.95 34.61 40.43
N GLN A 62 11.00 34.99 41.70
CA GLN A 62 10.09 34.47 42.71
C GLN A 62 8.69 35.01 42.45
N LEU A 63 7.77 34.10 42.16
CA LEU A 63 6.36 34.44 42.04
C LEU A 63 5.71 34.35 43.42
N ASP A 64 5.00 35.39 43.82
CA ASP A 64 4.11 35.44 44.99
C ASP A 64 4.76 34.99 46.31
N GLY A 65 6.06 35.30 46.49
CA GLY A 65 6.79 34.98 47.72
C GLY A 65 7.11 33.49 47.91
N SER A 66 6.93 32.66 46.87
CA SER A 66 7.28 31.24 46.98
C SER A 66 8.82 31.07 47.04
N PRO A 67 9.32 30.16 47.89
CA PRO A 67 10.75 29.87 47.97
C PRO A 67 11.22 28.99 46.80
N LEU A 68 10.37 28.69 45.82
CA LEU A 68 10.65 27.76 44.74
C LEU A 68 10.60 28.46 43.38
N VAL A 69 11.67 28.34 42.60
CA VAL A 69 11.72 28.85 41.23
C VAL A 69 12.04 27.72 40.26
N SER A 70 11.22 27.59 39.22
CA SER A 70 11.43 26.62 38.14
C SER A 70 12.12 27.28 36.96
N LEU A 71 13.28 26.74 36.59
CA LEU A 71 14.10 27.16 35.47
C LEU A 71 14.24 25.99 34.48
N ARG A 72 14.47 26.32 33.22
CA ARG A 72 14.73 25.39 32.15
C ARG A 72 16.07 25.72 31.50
N LEU A 73 16.94 24.73 31.43
CA LEU A 73 18.22 24.79 30.76
C LEU A 73 18.06 24.27 29.32
N THR A 74 18.30 25.14 28.35
CA THR A 74 18.19 24.78 26.93
C THR A 74 19.53 24.97 26.23
N PRO A 75 20.04 23.96 25.50
CA PRO A 75 21.28 24.10 24.76
C PRO A 75 21.08 25.02 23.55
N ARG A 76 22.02 25.93 23.32
CA ARG A 76 22.10 26.76 22.13
C ARG A 76 22.67 25.92 21.00
N VAL A 77 21.86 25.74 19.97
CA VAL A 77 22.33 25.14 18.72
C VAL A 77 22.95 26.22 17.84
N LEU A 78 24.13 25.94 17.27
CA LEU A 78 24.89 26.85 16.40
C LEU A 78 24.29 26.99 14.97
N GLY A 79 22.98 26.77 14.79
CA GLY A 79 22.34 26.56 13.49
C GLY A 79 21.23 27.53 13.15
N GLY A 80 21.31 28.11 11.93
CA GLY A 80 20.38 29.07 11.38
C GLY A 80 18.96 28.53 11.16
N LYS A 81 17.98 29.39 11.45
CA LYS A 81 16.52 29.18 11.42
C LYS A 81 15.94 28.87 10.03
N GLY A 82 16.78 28.55 9.04
CA GLY A 82 16.49 28.62 7.61
C GLY A 82 15.90 27.36 6.98
N GLY A 83 15.96 26.20 7.65
CA GLY A 83 15.45 24.94 7.10
C GLY A 83 13.94 24.96 6.86
N PHE A 84 13.17 25.44 7.83
CA PHE A 84 11.71 25.52 7.73
C PHE A 84 11.25 26.48 6.63
N GLY A 85 11.85 27.67 6.53
CA GLY A 85 11.56 28.62 5.46
C GLY A 85 11.91 28.08 4.07
N SER A 86 13.00 27.32 3.96
CA SER A 86 13.36 26.62 2.71
C SER A 86 12.35 25.54 2.34
N GLN A 87 11.88 24.76 3.33
CA GLN A 87 10.83 23.76 3.13
C GLN A 87 9.51 24.42 2.69
N LEU A 88 9.13 25.55 3.30
CA LEU A 88 7.94 26.29 2.89
C LEU A 88 8.06 26.82 1.46
N ARG A 89 9.22 27.35 1.07
CA ARG A 89 9.47 27.78 -0.32
C ARG A 89 9.41 26.61 -1.29
N ALA A 90 10.02 25.47 -0.95
CA ALA A 90 9.98 24.27 -1.77
C ALA A 90 8.55 23.71 -1.92
N ALA A 91 7.79 23.65 -0.81
CA ALA A 91 6.40 23.21 -0.83
C ALA A 91 5.49 24.16 -1.63
N GLY A 92 5.65 25.47 -1.45
CA GLY A 92 4.92 26.49 -2.22
C GLY A 92 5.21 26.41 -3.72
N GLY A 93 6.47 26.17 -4.10
CA GLY A 93 6.84 25.91 -5.50
C GLY A 93 6.12 24.70 -6.09
N ARG A 94 6.07 23.57 -5.35
CA ARG A 94 5.37 22.34 -5.78
C ARG A 94 3.86 22.55 -5.92
N MET A 95 3.24 23.27 -4.99
CA MET A 95 1.81 23.58 -5.04
C MET A 95 1.46 24.52 -6.20
N SER A 96 2.35 25.45 -6.53
CA SER A 96 2.15 26.39 -7.65
C SER A 96 2.38 25.72 -9.01
N SER A 97 3.38 24.84 -9.14
CA SER A 97 3.72 24.21 -10.41
C SER A 97 2.75 23.09 -10.79
N ASN A 98 2.18 22.38 -9.81
CA ASN A 98 1.30 21.24 -10.06
C ASN A 98 -0.14 21.71 -10.28
N LYS A 99 -0.40 22.26 -11.46
CA LYS A 99 -1.74 22.73 -11.84
C LYS A 99 -2.68 21.52 -11.93
N THR A 100 -3.65 21.46 -11.01
CA THR A 100 -4.64 20.39 -10.98
C THR A 100 -5.42 20.38 -12.31
N SER A 101 -5.36 19.26 -13.02
CA SER A 101 -6.11 19.04 -14.26
C SER A 101 -7.48 18.39 -14.01
N ASN A 102 -7.82 18.11 -12.74
CA ASN A 102 -9.08 17.50 -12.36
C ASN A 102 -10.22 18.54 -12.35
N ASN A 103 -10.66 18.92 -13.55
CA ASN A 103 -11.79 19.81 -13.79
C ASN A 103 -13.14 19.07 -13.79
N ASP A 104 -13.19 17.79 -13.40
CA ASP A 104 -14.37 16.97 -13.60
C ASP A 104 -15.57 17.40 -12.71
N SER A 105 -15.24 18.02 -11.58
CA SER A 105 -16.23 18.61 -10.67
C SER A 105 -16.76 19.98 -11.13
N CYS A 106 -16.12 20.61 -12.12
CA CYS A 106 -16.58 21.90 -12.65
C CYS A 106 -17.92 21.73 -13.38
N ARG A 107 -18.71 22.80 -13.38
CA ARG A 107 -20.00 22.89 -14.09
C ARG A 107 -19.86 23.73 -15.35
N ASP A 108 -20.66 23.42 -16.35
CA ASP A 108 -20.85 24.25 -17.54
C ASP A 108 -21.85 25.40 -17.26
N LEU A 109 -22.04 26.28 -18.25
CA LEU A 109 -23.02 27.38 -18.18
C LEU A 109 -24.48 26.88 -18.12
N SER A 110 -24.72 25.61 -18.44
CA SER A 110 -26.02 24.96 -18.33
C SER A 110 -26.26 24.28 -16.97
N GLY A 111 -25.28 24.33 -16.05
CA GLY A 111 -25.33 23.75 -14.71
C GLY A 111 -24.99 22.26 -14.63
N ARG A 112 -24.66 21.60 -15.75
CA ARG A 112 -24.24 20.20 -15.84
C ARG A 112 -22.76 20.06 -15.47
N ARG A 113 -22.38 18.97 -14.81
CA ARG A 113 -20.98 18.70 -14.50
C ARG A 113 -20.23 18.24 -15.75
N LEU A 114 -18.96 18.63 -15.88
CA LEU A 114 -18.09 18.18 -16.97
C LEU A 114 -17.95 16.65 -17.00
N SER A 115 -18.01 15.99 -15.84
CA SER A 115 -18.03 14.52 -15.73
C SER A 115 -19.19 13.90 -16.51
N SER A 116 -20.42 14.38 -16.31
CA SER A 116 -21.61 13.86 -16.96
C SER A 116 -21.59 14.06 -18.49
N ILE A 117 -20.98 15.16 -18.95
CA ILE A 117 -20.81 15.42 -20.39
C ILE A 117 -19.81 14.44 -20.99
N LYS A 118 -18.69 14.17 -20.30
CA LYS A 118 -17.69 13.18 -20.76
C LYS A 118 -18.26 11.78 -20.78
N GLU A 119 -19.02 11.40 -19.76
CA GLU A 119 -19.71 10.10 -19.69
C GLU A 119 -20.69 9.93 -20.84
N ALA A 120 -21.53 10.95 -21.11
CA ALA A 120 -22.47 10.92 -22.22
C ALA A 120 -21.74 10.77 -23.57
N LYS A 121 -20.67 11.53 -23.80
CA LYS A 121 -19.85 11.40 -25.02
C LYS A 121 -19.25 10.00 -25.17
N LYS A 122 -18.71 9.46 -24.09
CA LYS A 122 -18.14 8.10 -24.08
C LYS A 122 -19.19 7.04 -24.38
N LEU A 123 -20.43 7.21 -23.90
CA LEU A 123 -21.53 6.30 -24.23
C LEU A 123 -21.94 6.40 -25.70
N VAL A 124 -21.98 7.61 -26.26
CA VAL A 124 -22.27 7.83 -27.68
C VAL A 124 -21.19 7.17 -28.55
N GLU A 125 -19.91 7.43 -28.27
CA GLU A 125 -18.77 6.80 -28.97
C GLU A 125 -18.81 5.27 -28.86
N TYR A 126 -19.23 4.74 -27.70
CA TYR A 126 -19.37 3.29 -27.51
C TYR A 126 -20.45 2.70 -28.42
N LEU A 127 -21.62 3.35 -28.50
CA LEU A 127 -22.73 2.93 -29.35
C LEU A 127 -22.36 3.03 -30.84
N GLU A 128 -21.68 4.10 -31.23
CA GLU A 128 -21.19 4.30 -32.60
C GLU A 128 -20.14 3.25 -33.00
N ALA A 129 -19.33 2.78 -32.04
CA ALA A 129 -18.34 1.73 -32.27
C ALA A 129 -18.93 0.31 -32.28
N GLU A 130 -20.18 0.09 -31.86
CA GLU A 130 -20.82 -1.23 -31.88
C GLU A 130 -20.80 -1.95 -33.25
N PRO A 131 -21.17 -1.32 -34.38
CA PRO A 131 -21.16 -2.01 -35.68
C PRO A 131 -19.77 -2.48 -36.11
N GLU A 132 -18.72 -1.70 -35.83
CA GLU A 132 -17.34 -2.10 -36.13
C GLU A 132 -16.91 -3.27 -35.25
N ARG A 133 -17.26 -3.23 -33.95
CA ARG A 133 -16.97 -4.33 -33.01
C ARG A 133 -17.72 -5.61 -33.38
N VAL A 134 -18.95 -5.51 -33.87
CA VAL A 134 -19.75 -6.65 -34.33
C VAL A 134 -19.15 -7.25 -35.60
N LYS A 135 -18.75 -6.42 -36.57
CA LYS A 135 -18.06 -6.88 -37.79
C LYS A 135 -16.74 -7.56 -37.47
N ALA A 136 -15.89 -6.94 -36.65
CA ALA A 136 -14.62 -7.52 -36.22
C ALA A 136 -14.80 -8.85 -35.47
N LYS A 137 -15.83 -8.96 -34.61
CA LYS A 137 -16.17 -10.23 -33.94
C LYS A 137 -16.66 -11.28 -34.93
N ALA A 138 -17.48 -10.90 -35.91
CA ALA A 138 -17.97 -11.81 -36.93
C ALA A 138 -16.83 -12.33 -37.83
N GLU A 139 -15.89 -11.47 -38.21
CA GLU A 139 -14.69 -11.85 -38.96
C GLU A 139 -13.77 -12.76 -38.14
N ALA A 140 -13.53 -12.42 -36.87
CA ALA A 140 -12.75 -13.28 -35.98
C ALA A 140 -13.43 -14.64 -35.73
N ALA A 141 -14.76 -14.68 -35.64
CA ALA A 141 -15.51 -15.92 -35.52
C ALA A 141 -15.43 -16.76 -36.81
N ARG A 142 -15.55 -16.13 -37.98
CA ARG A 142 -15.39 -16.79 -39.29
C ARG A 142 -13.99 -17.35 -39.46
N ALA A 143 -12.96 -16.57 -39.15
CA ALA A 143 -11.57 -17.02 -39.21
C ALA A 143 -11.29 -18.18 -38.23
N LYS A 144 -11.91 -18.17 -37.04
CA LYS A 144 -11.83 -19.28 -36.09
C LYS A 144 -12.54 -20.53 -36.61
N LEU A 145 -13.73 -20.39 -37.20
CA LEU A 145 -14.47 -21.51 -37.79
C LEU A 145 -13.68 -22.11 -38.96
N GLU A 146 -13.17 -21.29 -39.87
CA GLU A 146 -12.35 -21.74 -41.00
C GLU A 146 -11.06 -22.43 -40.53
N ALA A 147 -10.40 -21.88 -39.51
CA ALA A 147 -9.21 -22.52 -38.93
C ALA A 147 -9.53 -23.86 -38.25
N LEU A 148 -10.73 -24.02 -37.67
CA LEU A 148 -11.19 -25.29 -37.11
C LEU A 148 -11.58 -26.28 -38.21
N GLU A 149 -12.30 -25.84 -39.24
CA GLU A 149 -12.67 -26.64 -40.41
C GLU A 149 -11.44 -27.16 -41.14
N ARG A 150 -10.41 -26.33 -41.32
CA ARG A 150 -9.12 -26.74 -41.91
C ARG A 150 -8.38 -27.75 -41.05
N LYS A 151 -8.50 -27.66 -39.72
CA LYS A 151 -7.90 -28.64 -38.79
C LYS A 151 -8.69 -29.95 -38.73
N LEU A 152 -9.99 -29.91 -38.99
CA LEU A 152 -10.91 -31.06 -38.95
C LEU A 152 -11.12 -31.72 -40.34
N GLY A 153 -10.56 -31.17 -41.42
CA GLY A 153 -10.49 -31.82 -42.73
C GLY A 153 -11.82 -31.94 -43.48
N ILE A 154 -12.82 -31.11 -43.18
CA ILE A 154 -14.12 -31.12 -43.87
C ILE A 154 -14.03 -30.16 -45.06
N GLU A 155 -13.94 -30.69 -46.29
CA GLU A 155 -14.08 -29.85 -47.50
C GLU A 155 -15.54 -29.41 -47.71
N PRO A 156 -15.80 -28.16 -48.14
CA PRO A 156 -17.16 -27.71 -48.44
C PRO A 156 -17.72 -28.44 -49.68
N PRO A 157 -19.02 -28.83 -49.68
CA PRO A 157 -19.60 -29.54 -50.82
C PRO A 157 -19.64 -28.62 -52.05
N LYS A 158 -18.85 -28.96 -53.07
CA LYS A 158 -18.94 -28.34 -54.40
C LYS A 158 -20.35 -28.59 -54.96
N LYS A 159 -21.09 -27.50 -55.22
CA LYS A 159 -22.16 -27.49 -56.21
C LYS A 159 -21.53 -27.73 -57.57
N ASP A 160 -21.73 -28.92 -58.13
CA ASP A 160 -22.10 -29.17 -59.53
C ASP A 160 -22.02 -30.66 -59.83
N GLY A 161 -22.94 -31.10 -60.69
CA GLY A 161 -23.42 -32.47 -60.76
C GLY A 161 -22.47 -33.51 -61.34
N SER A 162 -22.91 -34.75 -61.14
CA SER A 162 -22.48 -36.01 -61.76
C SER A 162 -21.09 -36.52 -61.36
N LYS A 163 -21.08 -37.74 -60.78
CA LYS A 163 -20.24 -38.86 -61.24
C LYS A 163 -20.57 -40.13 -60.45
N GLU A 164 -21.06 -41.13 -61.17
CA GLU A 164 -20.92 -42.54 -60.82
C GLU A 164 -19.46 -42.98 -60.94
N ALA A 165 -19.13 -43.93 -60.07
CA ALA A 165 -18.18 -45.04 -60.21
C ALA A 165 -16.75 -44.77 -60.70
N GLY A 166 -15.79 -45.00 -59.80
CA GLY A 166 -14.38 -45.17 -60.14
C GLY A 166 -13.52 -45.45 -58.92
N SER A 167 -13.27 -46.72 -58.64
CA SER A 167 -12.48 -47.19 -57.49
C SER A 167 -10.99 -46.85 -57.63
N SER A 168 -10.32 -46.44 -56.54
CA SER A 168 -9.18 -47.17 -55.95
C SER A 168 -8.38 -46.33 -54.94
N LYS A 169 -8.38 -46.80 -53.69
CA LYS A 169 -7.20 -47.02 -52.85
C LYS A 169 -6.29 -45.83 -52.47
N SER A 170 -6.64 -45.15 -51.38
CA SER A 170 -5.72 -44.68 -50.32
C SER A 170 -6.54 -44.20 -49.13
N GLY A 171 -6.04 -44.38 -47.90
CA GLY A 171 -6.82 -44.21 -46.67
C GLY A 171 -7.37 -42.80 -46.45
N ASP A 172 -8.70 -42.72 -46.40
CA ASP A 172 -9.46 -41.58 -45.91
C ASP A 172 -10.12 -41.94 -44.56
N PRO A 173 -10.22 -41.00 -43.59
CA PRO A 173 -11.11 -41.19 -42.45
C PRO A 173 -12.57 -41.15 -42.94
N PRO A 174 -13.48 -41.99 -42.42
CA PRO A 174 -14.84 -42.06 -42.93
C PRO A 174 -15.67 -40.87 -42.43
N VAL A 175 -16.56 -40.40 -43.31
CA VAL A 175 -17.66 -39.47 -43.02
C VAL A 175 -18.50 -39.99 -41.83
N LEU A 176 -18.40 -39.34 -40.66
CA LEU A 176 -19.13 -39.67 -39.43
C LEU A 176 -20.42 -38.86 -39.29
N ALA A 177 -21.29 -38.89 -40.29
CA ALA A 177 -22.67 -38.44 -40.13
C ALA A 177 -23.62 -39.65 -40.29
N GLY A 178 -24.08 -40.19 -39.15
CA GLY A 178 -25.22 -41.11 -39.12
C GLY A 178 -24.94 -42.61 -38.94
N LYS A 179 -23.69 -43.06 -38.84
CA LYS A 179 -23.38 -44.43 -38.37
C LYS A 179 -23.04 -44.38 -36.88
N LYS A 180 -23.76 -45.17 -36.06
CA LYS A 180 -23.45 -45.36 -34.63
C LYS A 180 -22.08 -46.03 -34.52
N HIS A 181 -21.03 -45.22 -34.43
CA HIS A 181 -19.67 -45.69 -34.15
C HIS A 181 -19.61 -46.04 -32.66
N ARG A 182 -19.09 -47.23 -32.32
CA ARG A 182 -18.74 -47.51 -30.92
C ARG A 182 -17.57 -46.59 -30.57
N PHE A 183 -17.75 -45.83 -29.50
CA PHE A 183 -16.81 -44.84 -29.05
C PHE A 183 -15.69 -45.56 -28.31
N ASP A 184 -14.65 -45.97 -29.06
CA ASP A 184 -13.51 -46.76 -28.57
C ASP A 184 -12.28 -45.87 -28.28
N ASP A 185 -12.50 -44.62 -27.87
CA ASP A 185 -11.43 -43.74 -27.36
C ASP A 185 -11.25 -43.98 -25.85
N THR A 186 -10.39 -44.93 -25.49
CA THR A 186 -10.02 -45.23 -24.09
C THR A 186 -9.43 -44.00 -23.41
N GLU A 187 -8.64 -43.21 -24.13
CA GLU A 187 -7.99 -42.00 -23.60
C GLU A 187 -9.00 -40.91 -23.25
N TYR A 188 -10.07 -40.72 -24.04
CA TYR A 188 -11.09 -39.72 -23.74
C TYR A 188 -11.92 -40.14 -22.51
N LEU A 189 -12.23 -41.43 -22.39
CA LEU A 189 -12.94 -41.95 -21.22
C LEU A 189 -12.10 -41.80 -19.95
N GLU A 190 -10.80 -42.12 -20.00
CA GLU A 190 -9.87 -41.92 -18.88
C GLU A 190 -9.73 -40.44 -18.51
N GLN A 191 -9.52 -39.55 -19.49
CA GLN A 191 -9.43 -38.11 -19.23
C GLN A 191 -10.72 -37.53 -18.65
N SER A 192 -11.89 -37.99 -19.13
CA SER A 192 -13.18 -37.57 -18.59
C SER A 192 -13.37 -38.06 -17.15
N GLN A 193 -12.93 -39.29 -16.84
CA GLN A 193 -12.98 -39.86 -15.50
C GLN A 193 -12.04 -39.11 -14.55
N ASP A 194 -10.81 -38.80 -14.96
CA ASP A 194 -9.83 -38.03 -14.18
C ASP A 194 -10.32 -36.62 -13.87
N LEU A 195 -10.93 -35.94 -14.84
CA LEU A 195 -11.53 -34.62 -14.63
C LEU A 195 -12.68 -34.69 -13.62
N VAL A 196 -13.55 -35.68 -13.76
CA VAL A 196 -14.69 -35.88 -12.85
C VAL A 196 -14.19 -36.21 -11.44
N ASP A 197 -13.18 -37.05 -11.30
CA ASP A 197 -12.63 -37.45 -10.00
C ASP A 197 -11.81 -36.32 -9.35
N GLY A 198 -11.15 -35.48 -10.14
CA GLY A 198 -10.56 -34.22 -9.68
C GLY A 198 -11.59 -33.27 -9.06
N VAL A 199 -12.74 -33.08 -9.71
CA VAL A 199 -13.85 -32.25 -9.18
C VAL A 199 -14.44 -32.88 -7.91
N LYS A 200 -14.70 -34.20 -7.90
CA LYS A 200 -15.21 -34.90 -6.70
C LYS A 200 -14.25 -34.77 -5.52
N ASN A 201 -12.95 -34.95 -5.74
CA ASN A 201 -11.92 -34.80 -4.70
C ASN A 201 -11.85 -33.35 -4.18
N ALA A 202 -11.92 -32.36 -5.06
CA ALA A 202 -11.94 -30.96 -4.67
C ALA A 202 -13.16 -30.63 -3.79
N VAL A 203 -14.36 -31.07 -4.18
CA VAL A 203 -15.60 -30.87 -3.41
C VAL A 203 -15.56 -31.62 -2.07
N ALA A 204 -15.08 -32.86 -2.05
CA ALA A 204 -14.92 -33.65 -0.82
C ALA A 204 -13.94 -32.95 0.15
N SER A 205 -12.81 -32.46 -0.36
CA SER A 205 -11.83 -31.71 0.45
C SER A 205 -12.42 -30.41 0.99
N ALA A 206 -13.26 -29.71 0.21
CA ALA A 206 -13.93 -28.49 0.63
C ALA A 206 -14.99 -28.77 1.72
N LEU A 207 -15.76 -29.84 1.59
CA LEU A 207 -16.73 -30.28 2.60
C LEU A 207 -16.06 -30.73 3.90
N LEU A 208 -14.94 -31.45 3.83
CA LEU A 208 -14.15 -31.84 5.00
C LEU A 208 -13.50 -30.63 5.69
N LYS A 209 -12.99 -29.66 4.93
CA LYS A 209 -12.50 -28.38 5.46
C LYS A 209 -13.64 -27.58 6.12
N LYS A 210 -14.84 -27.59 5.54
CA LYS A 210 -16.05 -26.97 6.12
C LYS A 210 -16.49 -27.68 7.41
N LYS A 211 -16.48 -29.01 7.44
CA LYS A 211 -16.78 -29.81 8.66
C LYS A 211 -15.73 -29.62 9.75
N LYS A 212 -14.43 -29.56 9.42
CA LYS A 212 -13.36 -29.24 10.40
C LYS A 212 -13.52 -27.83 10.96
N LYS A 213 -13.85 -26.84 10.12
CA LYS A 213 -14.16 -25.48 10.58
C LYS A 213 -15.40 -25.46 11.49
N ALA A 214 -16.45 -26.20 11.16
CA ALA A 214 -17.66 -26.31 11.99
C ALA A 214 -17.43 -27.05 13.33
N LYS A 215 -16.48 -28.02 13.37
CA LYS A 215 -16.10 -28.73 14.60
C LYS A 215 -15.21 -27.87 15.52
N LEU A 216 -14.44 -26.93 14.96
CA LEU A 216 -13.67 -25.93 15.71
C LEU A 216 -14.54 -24.81 16.31
N THR A 217 -15.74 -24.58 15.78
CA THR A 217 -16.66 -23.54 16.28
C THR A 217 -17.58 -23.98 17.44
N HIS A 218 -17.55 -25.25 17.84
CA HIS A 218 -18.26 -25.74 19.05
C HIS A 218 -17.33 -26.59 19.94
N PRO A 219 -16.67 -26.00 20.96
CA PRO A 219 -16.07 -26.78 22.05
C PRO A 219 -17.09 -26.98 23.18
N THR A 220 -17.35 -28.24 23.53
CA THR A 220 -17.98 -28.65 24.81
C THR A 220 -16.90 -28.62 25.92
N PRO A 221 -17.19 -28.15 27.16
CA PRO A 221 -16.14 -27.71 28.08
C PRO A 221 -15.74 -28.79 29.09
N GLU A 222 -14.44 -29.13 29.16
CA GLU A 222 -13.78 -29.62 30.37
C GLU A 222 -12.35 -29.05 30.49
N THR A 223 -11.90 -28.85 31.72
CA THR A 223 -10.85 -27.94 32.21
C THR A 223 -9.45 -28.61 32.33
N PRO A 224 -8.41 -28.01 32.96
CA PRO A 224 -7.33 -27.27 32.28
C PRO A 224 -5.92 -27.86 32.56
N LYS A 225 -4.92 -27.60 31.70
CA LYS A 225 -3.51 -27.46 32.13
C LYS A 225 -2.55 -26.92 31.06
N GLU A 226 -1.81 -25.89 31.50
CA GLU A 226 -0.38 -25.63 31.26
C GLU A 226 0.08 -25.06 29.90
N ALA A 227 0.49 -23.78 29.94
CA ALA A 227 1.39 -23.16 28.97
C ALA A 227 2.84 -23.63 29.25
N PRO A 228 3.78 -23.60 28.27
CA PRO A 228 4.43 -22.33 27.96
C PRO A 228 4.95 -22.14 26.51
N ALA A 229 5.48 -20.94 26.30
CA ALA A 229 6.59 -20.55 25.43
C ALA A 229 6.29 -20.10 23.99
N ALA A 230 6.44 -18.77 23.79
CA ALA A 230 6.67 -18.11 22.51
C ALA A 230 8.00 -18.58 21.86
N PRO A 231 8.20 -18.34 20.54
CA PRO A 231 8.97 -17.15 20.20
C PRO A 231 8.62 -16.43 18.88
N LYS A 232 8.89 -15.12 18.94
CA LYS A 232 9.52 -14.22 17.95
C LYS A 232 9.03 -14.15 16.49
N VAL A 233 8.56 -12.94 16.21
CA VAL A 233 8.47 -12.26 14.92
C VAL A 233 9.87 -11.91 14.41
N THR A 234 10.13 -12.15 13.12
CA THR A 234 11.18 -11.48 12.32
C THR A 234 10.68 -11.27 10.87
N PRO A 235 11.21 -10.27 10.15
CA PRO A 235 10.49 -9.47 9.17
C PRO A 235 10.64 -9.98 7.73
N VAL A 236 9.69 -9.59 6.88
CA VAL A 236 9.70 -9.81 5.43
C VAL A 236 10.77 -8.94 4.78
N GLU A 237 11.63 -9.62 4.04
CA GLU A 237 12.76 -9.13 3.26
C GLU A 237 12.28 -8.53 1.93
N GLU A 238 12.73 -7.31 1.64
CA GLU A 238 12.50 -6.54 0.43
C GLU A 238 13.59 -6.89 -0.60
N LYS A 239 13.20 -7.32 -1.82
CA LYS A 239 14.15 -7.63 -2.91
C LYS A 239 14.47 -6.38 -3.75
N PRO A 240 15.75 -6.07 -4.05
CA PRO A 240 16.12 -4.96 -4.92
C PRO A 240 16.38 -5.37 -6.39
N ALA A 241 16.03 -4.41 -7.27
CA ALA A 241 16.64 -3.99 -8.55
C ALA A 241 17.18 -5.03 -9.56
N THR A 242 16.63 -4.97 -10.78
CA THR A 242 17.28 -5.43 -12.02
C THR A 242 17.73 -4.22 -12.83
N THR A 243 19.06 -4.06 -12.96
CA THR A 243 19.75 -3.14 -13.87
C THR A 243 19.76 -3.74 -15.27
N VAL A 244 19.38 -2.97 -16.30
CA VAL A 244 19.62 -3.31 -17.71
C VAL A 244 20.66 -2.35 -18.27
N ALA A 245 21.81 -2.93 -18.61
CA ALA A 245 22.84 -2.31 -19.43
C ALA A 245 22.53 -2.59 -20.91
N ILE A 246 22.54 -1.55 -21.74
CA ILE A 246 22.77 -1.66 -23.19
C ILE A 246 23.68 -0.49 -23.56
N GLY A 247 24.86 -0.82 -24.08
CA GLY A 247 25.81 0.13 -24.63
C GLY A 247 25.61 0.32 -26.14
N ALA A 248 26.10 1.46 -26.62
CA ALA A 248 26.78 1.68 -27.89
C ALA A 248 27.60 2.98 -27.73
#